data_AF-A0A1F5BTQ4-F1
#
_entry.id   AF-A0A1F5BTQ4-F1
#
_cell.length_a   1.000
_cell.length_b   1.000
_cell.length_c   1.000
_cell.angle_alpha   90.00
_cell.angle_beta   90.00
_cell.angle_gamma   90.00
#
_symmetry.space_group_name_H-M   'P 1'
#
loop_
_entity.id
_entity.type
_entity.pdbx_description
1 polymer ?
#
loop_
_entity_poly.entity_id
_entity_poly.type
_entity_poly.pdbx_seq_one_letter_code
_entity_poly.pdbx_strand_id
1 'polypeptide(L)'
;MKRTVLLFLASFLLPGISLAYEPTTTHAGLSDQIVEFYNLSARDKINAAEKELITLGSIDEDNPATRALNHFYDPIRNIGINDYRTAKQWALDPVTINDYWNKTCRNKK
;
A
#
# COMPACT_ATOMS: atom_id res chain seq x y z
N MET A 1 -31.00 -9.73 32.91
CA MET A 1 -29.60 -9.94 33.36
C MET A 1 -28.91 -11.09 32.63
N LYS A 2 -29.37 -12.36 32.73
CA LYS A 2 -28.68 -13.51 32.07
C LYS A 2 -28.55 -13.39 30.54
N ARG A 3 -29.60 -12.98 29.84
CA ARG A 3 -29.58 -12.75 28.37
C ARG A 3 -28.64 -11.63 27.95
N THR A 4 -28.58 -10.54 28.71
CA THR A 4 -27.72 -9.39 28.42
C THR A 4 -26.24 -9.74 28.56
N VAL A 5 -25.89 -10.55 29.58
CA VAL A 5 -24.53 -11.07 29.77
C VAL A 5 -24.14 -12.04 28.64
N LEU A 6 -25.06 -12.91 28.22
CA LEU A 6 -24.84 -13.81 27.08
C LEU A 6 -24.62 -13.05 25.76
N LEU A 7 -25.38 -11.99 25.50
CA LEU A 7 -25.19 -11.13 24.33
C LEU A 7 -23.86 -10.38 24.37
N PHE A 8 -23.43 -9.93 25.55
CA PHE A 8 -22.14 -9.27 25.74
C PHE A 8 -20.96 -10.23 25.57
N LEU A 9 -21.07 -11.48 26.04
CA LEU A 9 -20.04 -12.49 25.77
C LEU A 9 -20.00 -12.88 24.29
N ALA A 10 -21.15 -12.95 23.63
CA ALA A 10 -21.24 -13.30 22.21
C ALA A 10 -20.58 -12.24 21.31
N SER A 11 -20.53 -10.96 21.70
CA SER A 11 -19.88 -9.92 20.90
C SER A 11 -18.35 -10.05 20.86
N PHE A 12 -17.73 -10.72 21.83
CA PHE A 12 -16.29 -11.03 21.81
C PHE A 12 -15.91 -12.15 20.83
N LEU A 13 -16.90 -12.92 20.35
CA LEU A 13 -16.69 -13.95 19.32
C LEU A 13 -16.80 -13.39 17.89
N LEU A 14 -17.19 -12.12 17.74
CA LEU A 14 -17.19 -11.46 16.44
C LEU A 14 -15.75 -11.04 16.11
N PRO A 15 -15.20 -11.44 14.94
CA PRO A 15 -13.89 -10.97 14.53
C PRO A 15 -13.91 -9.44 14.41
N GLY A 16 -13.00 -8.78 15.11
CA GLY A 16 -12.82 -7.33 14.99
C GLY A 16 -12.37 -6.96 13.58
N ILE A 17 -12.91 -5.88 13.03
CA ILE A 17 -12.43 -5.30 11.77
C ILE A 17 -11.06 -4.66 12.06
N SER A 18 -10.01 -5.08 11.35
CA SER A 18 -8.68 -4.46 11.42
C SER A 18 -8.47 -3.57 10.20
N LEU A 19 -8.31 -2.27 10.43
CA LEU A 19 -7.94 -1.29 9.40
C LEU A 19 -6.43 -1.18 9.18
N ALA A 20 -5.62 -2.00 9.88
CA ALA A 20 -4.17 -1.97 9.79
C ALA A 20 -3.63 -2.41 8.40
N TYR A 21 -4.45 -3.11 7.62
CA TYR A 21 -4.12 -3.55 6.27
C TYR A 21 -4.64 -2.59 5.19
N GLU A 22 -5.33 -1.53 5.57
CA GLU A 22 -5.85 -0.58 4.59
C GLU A 22 -4.70 0.30 4.05
N PRO A 23 -4.53 0.44 2.72
CA PRO A 23 -3.47 1.27 2.15
C PRO A 23 -3.52 2.74 2.62
N THR A 24 -4.72 3.26 2.87
CA THR A 24 -4.92 4.63 3.37
C THR A 24 -4.38 4.86 4.78
N THR A 25 -4.06 3.81 5.53
CA THR A 25 -3.46 3.91 6.86
C THR A 25 -1.96 3.60 6.78
N THR A 26 -1.60 2.36 6.49
CA THR A 26 -0.21 1.88 6.63
C THR A 26 0.68 2.37 5.50
N HIS A 27 0.25 2.25 4.23
CA HIS A 27 1.06 2.74 3.11
C HIS A 27 1.22 4.26 3.22
N ALA A 28 0.12 4.96 3.46
CA ALA A 28 0.12 6.41 3.60
C ALA A 28 1.05 6.90 4.73
N GLY A 29 0.93 6.32 5.92
CA GLY A 29 1.71 6.69 7.09
C GLY A 29 3.20 6.39 6.91
N LEU A 30 3.56 5.24 6.33
CA LEU A 30 4.97 4.91 6.06
C LEU A 30 5.57 5.86 5.03
N SER A 31 4.88 6.13 3.92
CA SER A 31 5.37 7.06 2.88
C SER A 31 5.61 8.46 3.44
N ASP A 32 4.68 8.98 4.25
CA ASP A 32 4.83 10.28 4.89
C ASP A 32 6.10 10.34 5.76
N GLN A 33 6.28 9.36 6.65
CA GLN A 33 7.43 9.33 7.56
C GLN A 33 8.76 9.10 6.83
N ILE A 34 8.77 8.34 5.74
CA ILE A 34 9.97 8.14 4.92
C ILE A 34 10.39 9.46 4.25
N VAL A 35 9.44 10.23 3.72
CA VAL A 35 9.74 11.53 3.11
C VAL A 35 10.26 12.52 4.15
N GLU A 36 9.65 12.58 5.33
CA GLU A 36 10.14 13.41 6.44
C GLU A 36 11.56 13.01 6.83
N PHE A 37 11.83 11.72 6.99
CA PHE A 37 13.15 11.20 7.30
C PHE A 37 14.20 11.54 6.24
N TYR A 38 13.88 11.35 4.95
CA TYR A 38 14.75 11.72 3.83
C TYR A 38 15.11 13.21 3.86
N ASN A 39 14.12 14.08 4.12
CA ASN A 39 14.29 15.53 4.14
C ASN A 39 15.16 16.06 5.29
N LEU A 40 15.46 15.24 6.31
CA LEU A 40 16.36 15.61 7.40
C LEU A 40 17.80 15.84 6.93
N SER A 41 18.26 15.09 5.94
CA SER A 41 19.65 15.12 5.46
C SER A 41 19.80 15.36 3.95
N ALA A 42 18.72 15.27 3.18
CA ALA A 42 18.76 15.47 1.75
C ALA A 42 19.12 16.92 1.39
N ARG A 43 20.00 17.08 0.39
CA ARG A 43 20.31 18.37 -0.23
C ARG A 43 19.11 18.91 -1.00
N ASP A 44 18.50 18.04 -1.81
CA ASP A 44 17.31 18.33 -2.58
C ASP A 44 16.10 17.74 -1.86
N LYS A 45 15.32 18.63 -1.23
CA LYS A 45 14.17 18.24 -0.41
C LYS A 45 12.95 17.95 -1.27
N ILE A 46 12.22 16.93 -0.89
CA ILE A 46 10.89 16.63 -1.41
C ILE A 46 9.92 17.63 -0.78
N ASN A 47 9.27 18.42 -1.62
CA ASN A 47 8.29 19.41 -1.16
C ASN A 47 6.94 18.76 -0.82
N ALA A 48 6.01 19.54 -0.26
CA ALA A 48 4.72 19.02 0.18
C ALA A 48 3.87 18.40 -0.94
N ALA A 49 3.89 18.98 -2.15
CA ALA A 49 3.13 18.46 -3.29
C ALA A 49 3.75 17.15 -3.82
N GLU A 50 5.08 17.06 -3.84
CA GLU A 50 5.77 15.81 -4.20
C GLU A 50 5.53 14.72 -3.15
N LYS A 51 5.55 15.08 -1.86
CA LYS A 51 5.19 14.16 -0.78
C LYS A 51 3.79 13.59 -0.97
N GLU A 52 2.82 14.45 -1.27
CA GLU A 52 1.43 14.03 -1.53
C GLU A 52 1.35 13.05 -2.71
N LEU A 53 2.08 13.31 -3.80
CA LEU A 53 2.13 12.41 -4.96
C LEU A 53 2.76 11.05 -4.61
N ILE A 54 3.82 11.02 -3.79
CA ILE A 54 4.47 9.79 -3.33
C ILE A 54 3.51 8.98 -2.46
N THR A 55 2.86 9.63 -1.49
CA THR A 55 1.88 9.00 -0.60
C THR A 55 0.70 8.44 -1.39
N LEU A 56 0.14 9.22 -2.33
CA LEU A 56 -0.94 8.77 -3.19
C LEU A 56 -0.52 7.59 -4.07
N GLY A 57 0.67 7.65 -4.67
CA GLY A 57 1.23 6.55 -5.45
C GLY A 57 1.35 5.26 -4.64
N SER A 58 1.77 5.35 -3.38
CA SER A 58 1.87 4.20 -2.48
C SER A 58 0.51 3.60 -2.10
N ILE A 59 -0.53 4.42 -1.96
CA ILE A 59 -1.91 3.96 -1.71
C ILE A 59 -2.46 3.26 -2.96
N ASP A 60 -2.24 3.85 -4.13
CA ASP A 60 -2.77 3.39 -5.42
C ASP A 60 -2.10 2.10 -5.93
N GLU A 61 -1.00 1.62 -5.33
CA GLU A 61 -0.37 0.32 -5.67
C GLU A 61 -1.32 -0.86 -5.45
N ASP A 62 -2.24 -0.77 -4.51
CA ASP A 62 -3.20 -1.84 -4.21
C ASP A 62 -4.42 -1.82 -5.16
N ASN A 63 -4.48 -0.86 -6.09
CA ASN A 63 -5.59 -0.68 -7.04
C ASN A 63 -5.11 -0.79 -8.51
N PRO A 64 -5.76 -1.62 -9.36
CA PRO A 64 -6.78 -2.63 -9.02
C PRO A 64 -6.21 -3.76 -8.16
N ALA A 65 -7.08 -4.55 -7.51
CA ALA A 65 -6.66 -5.67 -6.66
C ALA A 65 -5.72 -6.68 -7.37
N THR A 66 -5.77 -6.77 -8.70
CA THR A 66 -4.84 -7.59 -9.49
C THR A 66 -3.40 -7.09 -9.46
N ARG A 67 -3.18 -5.80 -9.21
CA ARG A 67 -1.85 -5.18 -9.06
C ARG A 67 -1.19 -5.62 -7.75
N ALA A 68 -1.96 -5.73 -6.68
CA ALA A 68 -1.50 -6.22 -5.39
C ALA A 68 -0.94 -7.65 -5.43
N LEU A 69 -1.28 -8.44 -6.46
CA LEU A 69 -0.71 -9.77 -6.67
C LEU A 69 0.80 -9.73 -6.99
N ASN A 70 1.31 -8.58 -7.42
CA ASN A 70 2.75 -8.37 -7.60
C ASN A 70 3.48 -8.01 -6.27
N HIS A 71 2.80 -7.93 -5.12
CA HIS A 71 3.41 -7.49 -3.84
C HIS A 71 4.15 -8.60 -3.09
N PHE A 72 4.23 -9.80 -3.67
CA PHE A 72 4.82 -10.97 -3.03
C PHE A 72 6.20 -11.28 -3.59
N TYR A 73 7.14 -11.60 -2.72
CA TYR A 73 8.47 -12.06 -3.10
C TYR A 73 9.02 -13.06 -2.08
N ASP A 74 9.25 -14.30 -2.52
CA ASP A 74 10.05 -15.29 -1.79
C ASP A 74 11.53 -15.12 -2.19
N PRO A 75 12.42 -14.64 -1.30
CA PRO A 75 13.82 -14.41 -1.63
C PRO A 75 14.66 -15.69 -1.75
N ILE A 76 14.20 -16.83 -1.21
CA ILE A 76 14.91 -18.11 -1.29
C ILE A 76 14.68 -18.77 -2.64
N ARG A 77 13.43 -18.75 -3.12
CA ARG A 77 13.03 -19.38 -4.38
C ARG A 77 13.02 -18.41 -5.56
N ASN A 78 13.07 -17.10 -5.28
CA ASN A 78 12.99 -16.02 -6.26
C ASN A 78 11.69 -16.05 -7.08
N ILE A 79 10.56 -16.28 -6.41
CA ILE A 79 9.22 -16.39 -7.02
C ILE A 79 8.20 -15.43 -6.37
N GLY A 80 7.16 -15.06 -7.14
CA GLY A 80 5.98 -14.35 -6.66
C GLY A 80 4.86 -15.31 -6.27
N ILE A 81 3.65 -14.79 -6.04
CA ILE A 81 2.46 -15.62 -5.79
C ILE A 81 1.81 -16.01 -7.12
N ASN A 82 1.33 -17.26 -7.27
CA ASN A 82 0.50 -17.71 -8.40
C ASN A 82 1.03 -17.30 -9.80
N ASP A 83 2.34 -17.41 -10.03
CA ASP A 83 3.02 -17.04 -11.28
C ASP A 83 2.93 -15.54 -11.66
N TYR A 84 2.48 -14.67 -10.76
CA TYR A 84 2.61 -13.21 -10.90
C TYR A 84 4.07 -12.77 -10.75
N ARG A 85 4.36 -11.54 -11.16
CA ARG A 85 5.70 -10.97 -11.01
C ARG A 85 6.08 -10.93 -9.54
N THR A 86 7.37 -11.10 -9.26
CA THR A 86 7.90 -10.85 -7.92
C THR A 86 7.77 -9.36 -7.58
N ALA A 87 7.63 -9.01 -6.29
CA ALA A 87 7.70 -7.62 -5.84
C ALA A 87 8.99 -6.94 -6.26
N LYS A 88 10.11 -7.69 -6.29
CA LYS A 88 11.40 -7.21 -6.78
C LYS A 88 11.36 -6.84 -8.27
N GLN A 89 10.77 -7.69 -9.12
CA GLN A 89 10.62 -7.39 -10.55
C GLN A 89 9.67 -6.22 -10.75
N TRP A 90 8.51 -6.22 -10.08
CA TRP A 90 7.52 -5.14 -10.18
C TRP A 90 8.10 -3.76 -9.84
N ALA A 91 8.91 -3.67 -8.78
CA ALA A 91 9.55 -2.43 -8.37
C ALA A 91 10.69 -1.95 -9.29
N LEU A 92 11.30 -2.86 -10.07
CA LEU A 92 12.42 -2.56 -10.96
C LEU A 92 12.00 -2.45 -12.44
N ASP A 93 10.81 -2.94 -12.79
CA ASP A 93 10.27 -2.83 -14.13
C ASP A 93 10.13 -1.36 -14.53
N PRO A 94 10.42 -1.01 -15.81
CA PRO A 94 10.20 0.34 -16.30
C PRO A 94 8.76 0.80 -16.06
N VAL A 95 8.60 2.07 -15.63
CA VAL A 95 7.29 2.69 -15.35
C VAL A 95 6.31 2.57 -16.53
N THR A 96 6.80 2.48 -17.76
CA THR A 96 5.98 2.29 -18.97
C THR A 96 5.22 0.96 -19.02
N ILE A 97 5.64 -0.04 -18.25
CA ILE A 97 4.98 -1.35 -18.12
C ILE A 97 3.87 -1.30 -17.05
N ASN A 98 3.83 -0.25 -16.23
CA ASN A 98 2.78 -0.02 -15.25
C ASN A 98 1.62 0.75 -15.92
N ASP A 99 0.68 0.00 -16.49
CA ASP A 99 -0.49 0.50 -17.24
C ASP A 99 -1.37 1.49 -16.45
N TYR A 100 -1.20 1.59 -15.13
CA TYR A 100 -2.00 2.46 -14.27
C TYR A 100 -1.65 3.94 -14.43
N TRP A 101 -0.35 4.28 -14.51
CA TRP A 101 0.10 5.69 -14.57
C TRP A 101 -0.38 6.41 -15.86
N ASN A 102 -0.53 5.66 -16.96
CA ASN A 102 -1.03 6.19 -18.22
C ASN A 102 -2.49 6.65 -18.14
N LYS A 103 -3.31 6.11 -17.22
CA LYS A 103 -4.74 6.43 -17.10
C LYS A 103 -5.03 7.54 -16.08
N THR A 104 -4.29 7.60 -14.98
CA THR A 104 -4.55 8.56 -13.89
C THR A 104 -3.90 9.93 -14.11
N CYS A 105 -2.72 10.01 -14.75
CA CYS A 105 -2.02 11.29 -14.92
C CYS A 105 -2.35 12.03 -16.22
N ARG A 106 -2.81 11.36 -17.28
CA ARG A 106 -3.25 12.04 -18.52
C ARG A 106 -4.56 12.80 -18.38
N ASN A 107 -5.45 12.34 -17.50
CA ASN A 107 -6.78 12.91 -17.32
C ASN A 107 -6.85 14.05 -16.28
N LYS A 108 -5.70 14.47 -15.74
CA LYS A 108 -5.58 15.62 -14.83
C LYS A 108 -4.91 16.85 -15.48
N LYS A 109 -4.85 16.91 -16.81
CA LYS A 109 -4.42 18.10 -17.57
C LYS A 109 -5.60 18.93 -18.01
#